data_AF-A0A3S4L5F5-F1
#
_entry.id   AF-A0A3S4L5F5-F1
#
_cell.length_a   1.000
_cell.length_b   1.000
_cell.length_c   1.000
_cell.angle_alpha   90.00
_cell.angle_beta   90.00
_cell.angle_gamma   90.00
#
_symmetry.space_group_name_H-M   'P 1'
#
loop_
_entity.id
_entity.type
_entity.pdbx_description
1 polymer ?
#
loop_
_entity_poly.entity_id
_entity_poly.type
_entity_poly.pdbx_seq_one_letter_code
_entity_poly.pdbx_strand_id
1 'polypeptide(L)'
;MQWGMNPYAVAQKTHLVNGVLGYEAQLVNAVISSSSAIVGRFHYKYEGDWEKCSRTRVETVKKTAKGGGIYEKKETIPCWTSEDEYGLSVRVGAVLRGESEITWGEPVFLSSVITRNSPLWTSNPKQQLAYLALKYWARLYCPDVILGVYTPDELEEPQEKIINPVPVQNYSEVSEQRTENHRTAY
;
A
#
# COMPACT_ATOMS: atom_id res chain seq x y z
N MET A 1 -24.96 14.48 -4.65
CA MET A 1 -23.51 14.43 -4.92
C MET A 1 -22.85 15.59 -4.19
N GLN A 2 -22.09 15.31 -3.12
CA GLN A 2 -21.62 16.30 -2.15
C GLN A 2 -20.45 17.18 -2.63
N TRP A 3 -19.68 16.75 -3.63
CA TRP A 3 -18.46 17.45 -4.08
C TRP A 3 -18.60 18.28 -5.36
N GLY A 4 -19.77 18.28 -6.01
CA GLY A 4 -19.97 19.02 -7.27
C GLY A 4 -19.09 18.57 -8.46
N MET A 5 -18.42 17.42 -8.36
CA MET A 5 -17.57 16.85 -9.40
C MET A 5 -18.37 15.98 -10.38
N ASN A 6 -17.81 15.73 -11.57
CA ASN A 6 -18.41 14.83 -12.56
C ASN A 6 -18.55 13.41 -11.98
N PRO A 7 -19.78 12.84 -11.89
CA PRO A 7 -20.02 11.52 -11.29
C PRO A 7 -19.22 10.40 -11.97
N TYR A 8 -19.03 10.46 -13.28
CA TYR A 8 -18.29 9.43 -14.02
C TYR A 8 -16.80 9.45 -13.67
N ALA A 9 -16.21 10.64 -13.51
CA ALA A 9 -14.83 10.78 -13.09
C ALA A 9 -14.62 10.32 -11.64
N VAL A 10 -15.58 10.60 -10.75
CA VAL A 10 -15.56 10.10 -9.37
C VAL A 10 -15.68 8.58 -9.34
N ALA A 11 -16.61 8.00 -10.10
CA ALA A 11 -16.81 6.56 -10.18
C ALA A 11 -15.57 5.82 -10.68
N GLN A 12 -14.87 6.36 -11.70
CA GLN A 12 -13.61 5.79 -12.21
C GLN A 12 -12.49 5.73 -11.17
N LYS A 13 -12.57 6.56 -10.13
CA LYS A 13 -11.59 6.68 -9.05
C LYS A 13 -12.10 6.12 -7.73
N THR A 14 -13.18 5.34 -7.78
CA THR A 14 -13.79 4.67 -6.64
C THR A 14 -13.62 3.16 -6.78
N HIS A 15 -13.26 2.49 -5.69
CA HIS A 15 -13.04 1.06 -5.59
C HIS A 15 -13.98 0.47 -4.54
N LEU A 16 -14.42 -0.77 -4.72
CA LEU A 16 -15.15 -1.50 -3.69
C LEU A 16 -14.18 -2.45 -3.00
N VAL A 17 -13.92 -2.22 -1.71
CA VAL A 17 -13.05 -3.06 -0.88
C VAL A 17 -13.90 -3.60 0.27
N ASN A 18 -14.10 -4.91 0.33
CA ASN A 18 -14.92 -5.57 1.36
C ASN A 18 -16.33 -4.95 1.55
N GLY A 19 -16.95 -4.49 0.46
CA GLY A 19 -18.28 -3.88 0.49
C GLY A 19 -18.29 -2.39 0.90
N VAL A 20 -17.13 -1.80 1.18
CA VAL A 20 -16.96 -0.37 1.51
C VAL A 20 -16.33 0.35 0.31
N LEU A 21 -16.78 1.59 0.06
CA LEU A 21 -16.22 2.43 -1.00
C LEU A 21 -14.88 3.03 -0.57
N GLY A 22 -13.82 2.69 -1.31
CA GLY A 22 -12.51 3.32 -1.25
C GLY A 22 -12.33 4.31 -2.40
N TYR A 23 -11.63 5.40 -2.16
CA TYR A 23 -11.40 6.47 -3.13
C TYR A 23 -9.90 6.65 -3.35
N GLU A 24 -9.49 6.76 -4.61
CA GLU A 24 -8.08 6.99 -4.92
C GLU A 24 -7.60 8.33 -4.35
N ALA A 25 -6.33 8.39 -3.95
CA ALA A 25 -5.73 9.62 -3.42
C ALA A 25 -5.76 10.79 -4.42
N GLN A 26 -5.76 10.51 -5.73
CA GLN A 26 -5.93 11.52 -6.78
C GLN A 26 -7.28 12.23 -6.67
N LEU A 27 -8.35 11.46 -6.40
CA LEU A 27 -9.68 12.00 -6.18
C LEU A 27 -9.72 12.80 -4.88
N VAL A 28 -9.13 12.29 -3.79
CA VAL A 28 -9.06 13.02 -2.51
C VAL A 28 -8.38 14.39 -2.68
N ASN A 29 -7.24 14.43 -3.37
CA ASN A 29 -6.54 15.68 -3.68
C ASN A 29 -7.43 16.64 -4.49
N ALA A 30 -8.08 16.13 -5.53
CA ALA A 30 -8.97 16.92 -6.38
C ALA A 30 -10.15 17.50 -5.59
N VAL A 31 -10.80 16.69 -4.75
CA VAL A 31 -11.91 17.10 -3.89
C VAL A 31 -11.48 18.25 -2.99
N ILE A 32 -10.37 18.12 -2.27
CA ILE A 32 -9.90 19.17 -1.35
C ILE A 32 -9.50 20.44 -2.10
N SER A 33 -8.76 20.31 -3.20
CA SER A 33 -8.33 21.47 -4.00
C SER A 33 -9.49 22.18 -4.69
N SER A 34 -10.59 21.48 -4.98
CA SER A 34 -11.81 22.07 -5.55
C SER A 34 -12.76 22.60 -4.48
N SER A 35 -12.53 22.22 -3.23
CA SER A 35 -13.31 22.71 -2.10
C SER A 35 -12.92 24.15 -1.80
N SER A 36 -13.72 24.79 -0.95
CA SER A 36 -13.39 26.10 -0.42
C SER A 36 -12.52 26.01 0.85
N ALA A 37 -12.11 24.81 1.30
CA ALA A 37 -11.34 24.66 2.53
C ALA A 37 -9.90 25.21 2.43
N ILE A 38 -9.31 25.17 1.23
CA ILE A 38 -7.97 25.69 0.95
C ILE A 38 -7.98 26.72 -0.17
N VAL A 39 -6.92 27.53 -0.22
CA VAL A 39 -6.63 28.46 -1.31
C VAL A 39 -5.50 27.88 -2.17
N GLY A 40 -5.76 27.68 -3.46
CA GLY A 40 -4.76 27.19 -4.40
C GLY A 40 -4.60 25.67 -4.41
N ARG A 41 -3.37 25.17 -4.25
CA ARG A 41 -3.00 23.75 -4.35
C ARG A 41 -2.09 23.37 -3.20
N PHE A 42 -1.93 22.06 -2.99
CA PHE A 42 -0.98 21.54 -2.03
C PHE A 42 0.46 21.88 -2.41
N HIS A 43 1.24 22.17 -1.37
CA HIS A 43 2.68 22.31 -1.40
C HIS A 43 3.33 21.07 -0.80
N TYR A 44 4.48 20.69 -1.34
CA TYR A 44 5.20 19.48 -0.97
C TYR A 44 6.65 19.83 -0.64
N LYS A 45 7.15 19.31 0.48
CA LYS A 45 8.58 19.27 0.81
C LYS A 45 9.01 17.82 0.86
N TYR A 46 10.12 17.53 0.20
CA TYR A 46 10.72 16.21 0.14
C TYR A 46 12.08 16.29 0.81
N GLU A 47 12.34 15.38 1.75
CA GLU A 47 13.62 15.30 2.46
C GLU A 47 14.24 13.92 2.24
N GLY A 48 15.58 13.87 2.32
CA GLY A 48 16.36 12.65 2.13
C GLY A 48 16.75 12.35 0.68
N ASP A 49 17.54 11.28 0.52
CA ASP A 49 18.10 10.83 -0.77
C ASP A 49 17.17 9.83 -1.49
N TRP A 50 16.18 10.38 -2.20
CA TRP A 50 15.16 9.60 -2.90
C TRP A 50 15.69 8.73 -4.04
N GLU A 51 16.93 8.94 -4.50
CA GLU A 51 17.56 8.10 -5.54
C GLU A 51 17.84 6.68 -5.05
N LYS A 52 17.94 6.48 -3.72
CA LYS A 52 18.09 5.15 -3.15
C LYS A 52 16.86 4.27 -3.39
N CYS A 53 15.66 4.87 -3.35
CA CYS A 53 14.39 4.16 -3.53
C CYS A 53 13.78 4.28 -4.94
N SER A 54 14.57 4.69 -5.94
CA SER A 54 14.08 4.88 -7.33
C SER A 54 14.23 3.65 -8.23
N ARG A 55 15.11 2.71 -7.87
CA ARG A 55 15.47 1.57 -8.73
C ARG A 55 14.55 0.36 -8.51
N THR A 56 14.07 -0.20 -9.61
CA THR A 56 13.27 -1.44 -9.63
C THR A 56 13.79 -2.42 -10.68
N ARG A 57 13.51 -3.71 -10.48
CA ARG A 57 13.76 -4.76 -11.46
C ARG A 57 12.51 -5.62 -11.65
N VAL A 58 12.35 -6.17 -12.85
CA VAL A 58 11.24 -7.08 -13.16
C VAL A 58 11.79 -8.50 -13.06
N GLU A 59 11.21 -9.31 -12.16
CA GLU A 59 11.54 -10.73 -12.04
C GLU A 59 10.32 -11.60 -12.29
N THR A 60 10.55 -12.78 -12.85
CA THR A 60 9.51 -13.79 -13.05
C THR A 60 9.39 -14.63 -11.78
N VAL A 61 8.37 -14.36 -10.98
CA VAL A 61 8.10 -15.09 -9.73
C VAL A 61 7.10 -16.20 -10.02
N LYS A 62 7.41 -17.42 -9.56
CA LYS A 62 6.49 -18.56 -9.60
C LYS A 62 5.50 -18.45 -8.44
N LYS A 63 4.21 -18.38 -8.74
CA LYS A 63 3.13 -18.33 -7.74
C LYS A 63 2.21 -19.53 -7.86
N THR A 64 1.73 -20.00 -6.70
CA THR A 64 0.72 -21.05 -6.62
C THR A 64 -0.66 -20.44 -6.85
N ALA A 65 -1.40 -20.94 -7.82
CA ALA A 65 -2.78 -20.60 -8.07
C ALA A 65 -3.70 -21.22 -7.01
N LYS A 66 -4.89 -20.63 -6.81
CA LYS A 66 -5.92 -21.12 -5.87
C LYS A 66 -6.38 -22.57 -6.10
N GLY A 67 -6.01 -23.19 -7.23
CA GLY A 67 -6.30 -24.59 -7.58
C GLY A 67 -5.07 -25.50 -7.65
N GLY A 68 -3.92 -25.12 -7.09
CA GLY A 68 -2.73 -25.97 -6.97
C GLY A 68 -1.77 -25.98 -8.16
N GLY A 69 -2.02 -25.22 -9.23
CA GLY A 69 -1.08 -25.03 -10.34
C GLY A 69 -0.06 -23.92 -10.09
N ILE A 70 1.16 -24.06 -10.59
CA ILE A 70 2.17 -22.99 -10.56
C ILE A 70 2.06 -22.16 -11.83
N TYR A 71 1.97 -20.84 -11.71
CA TYR A 71 2.04 -19.92 -12.84
C TYR A 71 3.18 -18.92 -12.65
N GLU A 72 3.74 -18.47 -13.76
CA GLU A 72 4.77 -17.45 -13.78
C GLU A 72 4.13 -16.06 -13.88
N LYS A 73 4.49 -15.18 -12.95
CA LYS A 73 4.03 -13.79 -12.95
C LYS A 73 5.25 -12.88 -12.95
N LYS A 74 5.28 -11.95 -13.90
CA LYS A 74 6.24 -10.85 -13.86
C LYS A 74 5.83 -9.89 -12.75
N GLU A 75 6.66 -9.77 -11.74
CA GLU A 75 6.46 -8.81 -10.65
C GLU A 75 7.64 -7.84 -10.60
N THR A 76 7.32 -6.57 -10.32
CA THR A 76 8.31 -5.53 -10.08
C THR A 76 8.77 -5.61 -8.64
N ILE A 77 10.06 -5.77 -8.44
CA ILE A 77 10.70 -5.92 -7.13
C ILE A 77 11.56 -4.69 -6.86
N PRO A 78 11.56 -4.14 -5.63
CA PRO A 78 12.41 -3.01 -5.27
C PRO A 78 13.88 -3.45 -5.27
N CYS A 79 14.76 -2.60 -5.79
CA CYS A 79 16.21 -2.79 -5.70
C CYS A 79 16.83 -2.04 -4.50
N TRP A 80 16.04 -1.86 -3.45
CA TRP A 80 16.38 -1.10 -2.25
C TRP A 80 15.88 -1.82 -0.99
N THR A 81 16.47 -1.49 0.14
CA THR A 81 16.25 -2.15 1.44
C THR A 81 15.56 -1.20 2.42
N SER A 82 15.13 -1.72 3.58
CA SER A 82 14.53 -0.88 4.63
C SER A 82 15.49 0.17 5.19
N GLU A 83 16.80 -0.05 5.12
CA GLU A 83 17.81 0.95 5.54
C GLU A 83 17.85 2.15 4.59
N ASP A 84 17.64 1.92 3.30
CA ASP A 84 17.61 2.97 2.27
C ASP A 84 16.44 3.94 2.46
N GLU A 85 15.38 3.53 3.15
CA GLU A 85 14.22 4.38 3.46
C GLU A 85 14.48 5.40 4.58
N TYR A 86 15.54 5.20 5.36
CA TYR A 86 15.80 6.02 6.54
C TYR A 86 16.08 7.47 6.15
N GLY A 87 15.35 8.41 6.79
CA GLY A 87 15.45 9.83 6.51
C GLY A 87 14.69 10.31 5.26
N LEU A 88 14.04 9.41 4.51
CA LEU A 88 13.15 9.80 3.42
C LEU A 88 11.81 10.25 3.99
N SER A 89 11.43 11.51 3.76
CA SER A 89 10.17 12.06 4.25
C SER A 89 9.45 12.92 3.21
N VAL A 90 8.13 12.98 3.32
CA VAL A 90 7.30 13.94 2.61
C VAL A 90 6.48 14.73 3.61
N ARG A 91 6.51 16.05 3.49
CA ARG A 91 5.66 16.97 4.23
C ARG A 91 4.74 17.69 3.26
N VAL A 92 3.44 17.72 3.59
CA VAL A 92 2.40 18.38 2.79
C VAL A 92 1.82 19.55 3.56
N GLY A 93 1.50 20.62 2.85
CA GLY A 93 0.77 21.76 3.41
C GLY A 93 -0.08 22.45 2.37
N ALA A 94 -1.04 23.26 2.81
CA ALA A 94 -1.83 24.14 1.97
C ALA A 94 -2.17 25.41 2.75
N VAL A 95 -2.56 26.48 2.05
CA VAL A 95 -3.08 27.70 2.67
C VAL A 95 -4.55 27.48 2.99
N LEU A 96 -4.94 27.53 4.27
CA LEU A 96 -6.34 27.38 4.67
C LEU A 96 -7.15 28.63 4.32
N ARG A 97 -8.48 28.49 4.19
CA ARG A 97 -9.33 29.65 3.94
C ARG A 97 -9.21 30.66 5.08
N GLY A 98 -8.87 31.90 4.70
CA GLY A 98 -8.72 33.00 5.65
C GLY A 98 -7.30 33.15 6.20
N GLU A 99 -6.41 32.20 5.90
CA GLU A 99 -4.99 32.29 6.20
C GLU A 99 -4.20 32.81 4.98
N SER A 100 -3.04 33.40 5.23
CA SER A 100 -2.09 33.83 4.20
C SER A 100 -0.85 32.93 4.11
N GLU A 101 -0.58 32.15 5.15
CA GLU A 101 0.59 31.28 5.24
C GLU A 101 0.22 29.81 4.99
N ILE A 102 1.23 29.02 4.65
CA ILE A 102 1.04 27.58 4.43
C ILE A 102 0.95 26.90 5.79
N THR A 103 -0.19 26.27 6.07
CA THR A 103 -0.34 25.37 7.20
C THR A 103 0.27 24.02 6.82
N TRP A 104 1.45 23.73 7.36
CA TRP A 104 2.19 22.49 7.09
C TRP A 104 1.80 21.40 8.08
N GLY A 105 1.53 20.19 7.59
CA GLY A 105 1.36 18.99 8.43
C GLY A 105 2.69 18.44 8.92
N GLU A 106 2.66 17.35 9.66
CA GLU A 106 3.88 16.64 10.09
C GLU A 106 4.58 15.95 8.89
N PRO A 107 5.92 15.85 8.90
CA PRO A 107 6.63 15.04 7.92
C PRO A 107 6.30 13.56 8.11
N VAL A 108 5.90 12.89 7.03
CA VAL A 108 5.65 11.45 7.03
C VAL A 108 6.89 10.75 6.49
N PHE A 109 7.48 9.88 7.30
CA PHE A 109 8.69 9.13 6.93
C PHE A 109 8.34 7.82 6.25
N LEU A 110 9.04 7.49 5.16
CA LEU A 110 8.79 6.25 4.41
C LEU A 110 8.95 5.03 5.32
N SER A 111 10.02 5.02 6.12
CA SER A 111 10.34 3.95 7.08
C SER A 111 9.29 3.73 8.16
N SER A 112 8.44 4.73 8.46
CA SER A 112 7.34 4.59 9.43
C SER A 112 6.05 4.01 8.84
N VAL A 113 5.96 3.89 7.51
CA VAL A 113 4.75 3.40 6.84
C VAL A 113 4.73 1.89 6.83
N ILE A 114 3.87 1.30 7.67
CA ILE A 114 3.70 -0.16 7.80
C ILE A 114 2.80 -0.71 6.69
N THR A 115 1.68 -0.05 6.40
CA THR A 115 0.69 -0.52 5.42
C THR A 115 1.03 -0.05 4.01
N ARG A 116 1.32 -0.98 3.09
CA ARG A 116 1.72 -0.72 1.70
C ARG A 116 1.05 -1.68 0.74
N ASN A 117 -0.26 -1.54 0.58
CA ASN A 117 -1.08 -2.52 -0.14
C ASN A 117 -1.02 -2.35 -1.67
N SER A 118 -0.52 -1.21 -2.15
CA SER A 118 -0.29 -0.96 -3.57
C SER A 118 1.09 -1.43 -4.09
N PRO A 119 1.19 -2.06 -5.28
CA PRO A 119 2.48 -2.32 -5.94
C PRO A 119 3.23 -1.03 -6.29
N LEU A 120 2.54 0.11 -6.32
CA LEU A 120 3.15 1.42 -6.56
C LEU A 120 4.07 1.86 -5.41
N TRP A 121 3.98 1.26 -4.21
CA TRP A 121 4.97 1.49 -3.16
C TRP A 121 6.38 1.02 -3.56
N THR A 122 6.47 0.02 -4.43
CA THR A 122 7.75 -0.46 -4.97
C THR A 122 8.26 0.44 -6.09
N SER A 123 7.39 0.78 -7.05
CA SER A 123 7.81 1.48 -8.28
C SER A 123 7.79 3.00 -8.18
N ASN A 124 6.94 3.56 -7.32
CA ASN A 124 6.82 4.99 -7.11
C ASN A 124 6.52 5.34 -5.63
N PRO A 125 7.44 4.99 -4.71
CA PRO A 125 7.26 5.21 -3.27
C PRO A 125 7.08 6.69 -2.92
N LYS A 126 7.77 7.59 -3.63
CA LYS A 126 7.72 9.04 -3.40
C LYS A 126 6.31 9.61 -3.59
N GLN A 127 5.65 9.19 -4.66
CA GLN A 127 4.28 9.63 -4.93
C GLN A 127 3.29 9.02 -3.93
N GLN A 128 3.45 7.73 -3.58
CA GLN A 128 2.61 7.07 -2.58
C GLN A 128 2.71 7.76 -1.21
N LEU A 129 3.93 8.11 -0.77
CA LEU A 129 4.12 8.82 0.48
C LEU A 129 3.51 10.22 0.46
N ALA A 130 3.58 10.93 -0.67
CA ALA A 130 2.94 12.23 -0.83
C ALA A 130 1.41 12.15 -0.73
N TYR A 131 0.80 11.09 -1.28
CA TYR A 131 -0.62 10.84 -1.14
C TYR A 131 -1.02 10.51 0.30
N LEU A 132 -0.21 9.71 1.01
CA LEU A 132 -0.44 9.42 2.42
C LEU A 132 -0.34 10.70 3.28
N ALA A 133 0.69 11.51 3.07
CA ALA A 133 0.87 12.77 3.78
C ALA A 133 -0.26 13.77 3.52
N LEU A 134 -0.73 13.88 2.28
CA LEU A 134 -1.90 14.68 1.92
C LEU A 134 -3.15 14.22 2.67
N LYS A 135 -3.36 12.89 2.76
CA LYS A 135 -4.49 12.32 3.49
C LYS A 135 -4.44 12.64 4.97
N TYR A 136 -3.28 12.48 5.62
CA TYR A 136 -3.10 12.81 7.03
C TYR A 136 -3.32 14.30 7.30
N TRP A 137 -2.80 15.17 6.42
CA TRP A 137 -3.05 16.60 6.50
C TRP A 137 -4.55 16.91 6.40
N ALA A 138 -5.24 16.33 5.42
CA ALA A 138 -6.66 16.56 5.20
C ALA A 138 -7.53 16.11 6.37
N ARG A 139 -7.16 15.03 7.07
CA ARG A 139 -7.85 14.56 8.28
C ARG A 139 -7.78 15.55 9.43
N LEU A 140 -6.70 16.32 9.52
CA LEU A 140 -6.53 17.32 10.56
C LEU A 140 -7.24 18.64 10.21
N TYR A 141 -7.10 19.10 8.97
CA TYR A 141 -7.47 20.47 8.60
C TYR A 141 -8.68 20.62 7.68
N CYS A 142 -9.11 19.55 7.00
CA CYS A 142 -10.31 19.56 6.15
C CYS A 142 -11.21 18.32 6.41
N PRO A 143 -11.52 17.98 7.69
CA PRO A 143 -12.29 16.77 8.01
C PRO A 143 -13.71 16.80 7.44
N ASP A 144 -14.30 17.99 7.29
CA ASP A 144 -15.61 18.24 6.69
C ASP A 144 -15.65 17.88 5.20
N VAL A 145 -14.55 18.07 4.49
CA VAL A 145 -14.43 17.77 3.05
C VAL A 145 -14.30 16.26 2.81
N ILE A 146 -13.59 15.54 3.69
CA ILE A 146 -13.26 14.12 3.53
C ILE A 146 -14.06 13.18 4.44
N LEU A 147 -15.10 13.67 5.10
CA LEU A 147 -15.89 12.93 6.07
C LEU A 147 -16.37 11.57 5.50
N GLY A 148 -15.93 10.46 6.10
CA GLY A 148 -16.31 9.10 5.66
C GLY A 148 -15.63 8.59 4.38
N VAL A 149 -14.71 9.35 3.79
CA VAL A 149 -13.90 8.92 2.63
C VAL A 149 -12.77 8.03 3.12
N TYR A 150 -12.69 6.80 2.63
CA TYR A 150 -11.56 5.90 2.88
C TYR A 150 -10.72 5.75 1.62
N THR A 151 -9.43 5.54 1.77
CA THR A 151 -8.55 5.12 0.67
C THR A 151 -8.46 3.59 0.62
N PRO A 152 -8.22 2.97 -0.55
CA PRO A 152 -8.10 1.51 -0.66
C PRO A 152 -7.10 0.92 0.35
N ASP A 153 -5.95 1.57 0.54
CA ASP A 153 -4.92 1.12 1.50
C ASP A 153 -5.39 1.14 2.98
N GLU A 154 -6.45 1.89 3.34
CA GLU A 154 -7.03 1.90 4.69
C GLU A 154 -8.06 0.79 4.91
N LEU A 155 -8.65 0.27 3.83
CA LEU A 155 -9.72 -0.72 3.88
C LEU A 155 -9.21 -2.16 3.71
N GLU A 156 -8.07 -2.32 3.02
CA GLU A 156 -7.47 -3.63 2.81
C GLU A 156 -6.74 -4.09 4.07
N GLU A 157 -7.25 -5.17 4.69
CA GLU A 157 -6.55 -5.88 5.75
C GLU A 157 -5.24 -6.47 5.20
N PRO A 158 -4.13 -6.41 5.95
CA PRO A 158 -2.88 -7.08 5.56
C PRO A 158 -3.15 -8.57 5.35
N GLN A 159 -3.00 -9.07 4.13
CA GLN A 159 -3.03 -10.51 3.91
C GLN A 159 -1.77 -11.11 4.57
N GLU A 160 -1.96 -11.91 5.63
CA GLU A 160 -0.88 -12.69 6.23
C GLU A 160 -0.25 -13.57 5.14
N LYS A 161 0.99 -13.23 4.75
CA LYS A 161 1.79 -14.13 3.92
C LYS A 161 2.25 -15.27 4.83
N ILE A 162 1.73 -16.47 4.60
CA ILE A 162 2.30 -17.68 5.21
C ILE A 162 3.72 -17.85 4.67
N ILE A 163 4.73 -17.52 5.49
CA ILE A 163 6.15 -17.59 5.10
C ILE A 163 6.75 -18.99 5.31
N ASN A 164 6.04 -19.91 5.97
CA ASN A 164 6.52 -21.26 6.19
C ASN A 164 5.69 -22.28 5.41
N PRO A 165 6.27 -23.05 4.47
CA PRO A 165 5.65 -24.29 4.07
C PRO A 165 5.68 -25.22 5.28
N VAL A 166 4.50 -25.64 5.76
CA VAL A 166 4.41 -26.77 6.69
C VAL A 166 5.11 -27.96 6.03
N PRO A 167 6.13 -28.58 6.65
CA PRO A 167 6.73 -29.78 6.11
C PRO A 167 5.64 -30.84 5.98
N VAL A 168 5.37 -31.28 4.75
CA VAL A 168 4.49 -32.42 4.52
C VAL A 168 5.24 -33.64 5.07
N GLN A 169 4.93 -34.05 6.31
CA GLN A 169 5.42 -35.32 6.82
C GLN A 169 4.72 -36.44 6.03
N ASN A 170 5.41 -36.99 5.04
CA ASN A 170 5.00 -38.21 4.37
C ASN A 170 5.09 -39.38 5.36
N TYR A 171 4.01 -39.68 6.08
CA TYR A 171 3.89 -40.85 6.97
C TYR A 171 3.61 -42.15 6.18
N SER A 172 4.34 -42.42 5.10
CA SER A 172 4.04 -43.59 4.25
C SER A 172 5.22 -44.51 3.92
N GLU A 173 6.34 -44.46 4.65
CA GLU A 173 7.48 -45.36 4.37
C GLU A 173 8.02 -46.15 5.58
N VAL A 174 7.39 -46.08 6.77
CA VAL A 174 7.92 -46.77 7.96
C VAL A 174 7.21 -48.10 8.29
N SER A 175 6.13 -48.47 7.60
CA SER A 175 5.36 -49.67 7.95
C SER A 175 5.78 -50.97 7.24
N GLU A 176 6.56 -50.93 6.16
CA GLU A 176 6.86 -52.16 5.39
C GLU A 176 8.13 -52.91 5.84
N GLN A 177 9.05 -52.25 6.56
CA GLN A 177 10.30 -52.91 6.99
C GLN A 177 10.17 -53.77 8.27
N ARG A 178 8.99 -53.79 8.93
CA ARG A 178 8.82 -54.50 10.21
C ARG A 178 8.31 -55.94 10.09
N THR A 179 7.93 -56.40 8.90
CA THR A 179 7.29 -57.72 8.70
C THR A 179 8.22 -58.83 8.22
N GLU A 180 9.44 -58.55 7.77
CA GLU A 180 10.33 -59.60 7.23
C GLU A 180 11.29 -60.24 8.25
N ASN A 181 11.47 -59.68 9.46
CA ASN A 181 12.45 -60.19 10.43
C ASN A 181 11.92 -61.26 11.40
N HIS A 182 10.74 -61.87 11.18
CA HIS A 182 10.18 -62.91 12.07
C HIS A 182 9.79 -64.21 11.35
N ARG A 183 10.59 -64.65 10.37
CA ARG A 183 10.54 -66.02 9.86
C ARG A 183 11.94 -66.58 9.62
N THR A 184 12.68 -66.85 10.69
CA THR A 184 13.72 -67.90 10.73
C THR A 184 14.24 -68.07 12.16
N ALA A 185 13.85 -69.16 12.82
CA ALA A 185 14.67 -69.98 13.74
C ALA A 185 13.78 -70.86 14.64
N TYR A 186 13.92 -72.17 14.41
CA TYR A 186 13.52 -73.34 15.22
C TYR A 186 12.03 -73.67 15.41
#